data_AF-A0A7J8P2D3-F1
#
_entry.id   AF-A0A7J8P2D3-F1
#
_cell.length_a   1.000
_cell.length_b   1.000
_cell.length_c   1.000
_cell.angle_alpha   90.00
_cell.angle_beta   90.00
_cell.angle_gamma   90.00
#
_symmetry.space_group_name_H-M   'P 1'
#
loop_
_entity.id
_entity.type
_entity.pdbx_description
1 polymer ?
#
loop_
_entity_poly.entity_id
_entity_poly.type
_entity_poly.pdbx_seq_one_letter_code
_entity_poly.pdbx_strand_id
1 'polypeptide(L)'
;MEEENRKAMADKKKKVKNGCIGSIFMHADGVDVVDGCRLHWWCCRWQCSTIDNIFDWPNVLQYWFGGASSASAAGMLTHNVHQVDLYLVLTACGRWVGSLLDGFCWTRTGDRQATRMRTRYLKAVLRQEVGYFDLNMTNTAEVVTGIANDCFTIQEVISEKVPTLITRGVTFIGTCIAAFLILWRLAIVFFPFLSAAASYFNIWKSFTISYKEGYGGLE
;
A
#
# COMPACT_ATOMS: atom_id res chain seq x y z
N MET A 1 -49.81 -5.84 2.08
CA MET A 1 -49.10 -4.74 2.79
C MET A 1 -47.82 -5.21 3.47
N GLU A 2 -47.83 -6.17 4.42
CA GLU A 2 -46.58 -6.64 5.08
C GLU A 2 -45.58 -7.31 4.13
N GLU A 3 -46.07 -8.02 3.12
CA GLU A 3 -45.21 -8.73 2.16
C GLU A 3 -44.52 -7.77 1.17
N GLU A 4 -45.20 -6.68 0.83
CA GLU A 4 -44.67 -5.58 0.03
C GLU A 4 -43.64 -4.77 0.82
N ASN A 5 -43.88 -4.56 2.12
CA ASN A 5 -42.95 -3.90 3.02
C ASN A 5 -41.68 -4.76 3.26
N ARG A 6 -41.82 -6.10 3.33
CA ARG A 6 -40.68 -7.02 3.39
C ARG A 6 -39.84 -7.02 2.11
N LYS A 7 -40.49 -6.96 0.94
CA LYS A 7 -39.80 -6.82 -0.36
C LYS A 7 -39.07 -5.48 -0.46
N ALA A 8 -39.68 -4.38 -0.01
CA ALA A 8 -39.04 -3.07 0.06
C ALA A 8 -37.84 -3.02 1.04
N MET A 9 -37.93 -3.70 2.19
CA MET A 9 -36.82 -3.83 3.13
C MET A 9 -35.69 -4.72 2.59
N ALA A 10 -36.01 -5.79 1.87
CA ALA A 10 -35.04 -6.66 1.22
C ALA A 10 -34.30 -5.94 0.08
N ASP A 11 -35.00 -5.11 -0.69
CA ASP A 11 -34.42 -4.32 -1.78
C ASP A 11 -33.53 -3.18 -1.25
N LYS A 12 -33.91 -2.55 -0.13
CA LYS A 12 -33.02 -1.63 0.62
C LYS A 12 -31.75 -2.34 1.12
N LYS A 13 -31.85 -3.54 1.70
CA LYS A 13 -30.68 -4.32 2.14
C LYS A 13 -29.76 -4.69 0.96
N LYS A 14 -30.34 -5.01 -0.20
CA LYS A 14 -29.59 -5.34 -1.42
C LYS A 14 -28.89 -4.11 -2.03
N LYS A 15 -29.52 -2.93 -2.00
CA LYS A 15 -28.90 -1.65 -2.40
C LYS A 15 -27.74 -1.23 -1.50
N VAL A 16 -27.83 -1.45 -0.18
CA VAL A 16 -26.73 -1.17 0.76
C VAL A 16 -25.55 -2.12 0.54
N LYS A 17 -25.83 -3.41 0.26
CA LYS A 17 -24.77 -4.41 -0.01
C LYS A 17 -24.05 -4.18 -1.35
N ASN A 18 -24.74 -3.57 -2.31
CA ASN A 18 -24.19 -3.18 -3.61
C ASN A 18 -23.73 -1.71 -3.65
N GLY A 19 -23.68 -1.04 -2.49
CA GLY A 19 -23.05 0.26 -2.25
C GLY A 19 -21.55 0.14 -2.47
N CYS A 20 -21.22 0.04 -3.74
CA CYS A 20 -19.93 -0.07 -4.38
C CYS A 20 -18.86 0.69 -3.60
N ILE A 21 -17.69 0.10 -3.42
CA ILE A 21 -16.48 0.79 -2.91
C ILE A 21 -16.25 2.14 -3.64
N GLY A 22 -16.78 2.29 -4.88
CA GLY A 22 -16.84 3.55 -5.63
C GLY A 22 -17.76 4.64 -5.08
N SER A 23 -18.80 4.33 -4.28
CA SER A 23 -19.68 5.31 -3.61
C SER A 23 -18.93 6.10 -2.54
N ILE A 24 -18.00 5.46 -1.82
CA ILE A 24 -17.12 6.09 -0.83
C ILE A 24 -16.12 7.03 -1.52
N PHE A 25 -15.67 6.67 -2.72
CA PHE A 25 -14.76 7.47 -3.55
C PHE A 25 -15.45 8.47 -4.49
N MET A 26 -16.78 8.50 -4.57
CA MET A 26 -17.53 9.39 -5.48
C MET A 26 -17.45 10.86 -5.08
N HIS A 27 -16.94 11.14 -3.87
CA HIS A 27 -16.84 12.49 -3.32
C HIS A 27 -15.48 12.81 -2.69
N ALA A 28 -14.49 11.92 -2.85
CA ALA A 28 -13.08 12.25 -2.70
C ALA A 28 -12.63 12.90 -4.01
N ASP A 29 -11.89 14.01 -3.97
CA ASP A 29 -11.35 14.63 -5.17
C ASP A 29 -10.37 13.65 -5.83
N GLY A 30 -10.91 12.88 -6.78
CA GLY A 30 -10.16 11.88 -7.52
C GLY A 30 -9.00 12.49 -8.30
N VAL A 31 -9.02 13.80 -8.57
CA VAL A 31 -7.95 14.50 -9.28
C VAL A 31 -6.68 14.63 -8.42
N ASP A 32 -6.77 15.03 -7.15
CA ASP A 32 -5.59 15.11 -6.26
C ASP A 32 -5.01 13.70 -5.96
N VAL A 33 -5.88 12.69 -5.82
CA VAL A 33 -5.46 11.29 -5.61
C VAL A 33 -4.92 10.67 -6.90
N VAL A 34 -5.48 10.99 -8.06
CA VAL A 34 -4.99 10.48 -9.36
C VAL A 34 -3.68 11.15 -9.73
N ASP A 35 -3.51 12.45 -9.47
CA ASP A 35 -2.24 13.13 -9.70
C ASP A 35 -1.18 12.69 -8.67
N GLY A 36 -1.55 12.48 -7.41
CA GLY A 36 -0.70 11.81 -6.42
C GLY A 36 -0.35 10.37 -6.79
N CYS A 37 -1.31 9.58 -7.28
CA CYS A 37 -1.10 8.23 -7.81
C CYS A 37 -0.24 8.22 -9.08
N ARG A 38 -0.36 9.23 -9.96
CA ARG A 38 0.46 9.38 -11.16
C ARG A 38 1.88 9.76 -10.78
N LEU A 39 2.07 10.69 -9.86
CA LEU A 39 3.38 11.06 -9.34
C LEU A 39 4.01 9.89 -8.58
N HIS A 40 3.24 9.17 -7.76
CA HIS A 40 3.65 7.94 -7.10
C HIS A 40 3.98 6.84 -8.10
N TRP A 41 3.22 6.70 -9.19
CA TRP A 41 3.53 5.73 -10.25
C TRP A 41 4.80 6.11 -11.00
N TRP A 42 5.01 7.38 -11.33
CA TRP A 42 6.23 7.87 -11.97
C TRP A 42 7.44 7.77 -11.03
N CYS A 43 7.26 8.05 -9.74
CA CYS A 43 8.29 7.97 -8.72
C CYS A 43 8.59 6.51 -8.38
N CYS A 44 7.61 5.67 -8.06
CA CYS A 44 7.79 4.23 -7.91
C CYS A 44 8.33 3.58 -9.18
N ARG A 45 8.03 4.07 -10.40
CA ARG A 45 8.70 3.54 -11.60
C ARG A 45 10.18 3.92 -11.70
N TRP A 46 10.62 4.93 -10.96
CA TRP A 46 12.01 5.38 -10.79
C TRP A 46 12.63 4.94 -9.44
N GLN A 47 11.84 4.29 -8.56
CA GLN A 47 12.23 3.92 -7.19
C GLN A 47 11.89 2.47 -6.82
N CYS A 48 11.14 1.72 -7.63
CA CYS A 48 10.70 0.37 -7.28
C CYS A 48 11.89 -0.59 -7.43
N SER A 49 12.58 -0.72 -6.31
CA SER A 49 13.75 -1.53 -5.98
C SER A 49 13.70 -3.03 -6.34
N THR A 50 12.75 -3.50 -7.15
CA THR A 50 12.72 -4.88 -7.65
C THR A 50 13.00 -4.99 -9.14
N ILE A 51 12.53 -4.06 -9.97
CA ILE A 51 12.75 -4.13 -11.43
C ILE A 51 14.09 -3.48 -11.80
N ASP A 52 14.39 -2.32 -11.21
CA ASP A 52 15.65 -1.62 -11.48
C ASP A 52 16.85 -2.41 -10.93
N ASN A 53 16.74 -3.02 -9.73
CA ASN A 53 17.80 -3.89 -9.21
C ASN A 53 18.00 -5.13 -10.09
N ILE A 54 16.97 -5.67 -10.75
CA ILE A 54 17.15 -6.79 -11.68
C ILE A 54 17.89 -6.36 -12.96
N PHE A 55 17.75 -5.11 -13.39
CA PHE A 55 18.38 -4.60 -14.62
C PHE A 55 19.76 -3.95 -14.40
N ASP A 56 19.93 -3.17 -13.33
CA ASP A 56 21.19 -2.49 -13.02
C ASP A 56 22.20 -3.39 -12.29
N TRP A 57 21.73 -4.26 -11.40
CA TRP A 57 22.63 -5.08 -10.57
C TRP A 57 23.49 -6.07 -11.35
N PRO A 58 23.03 -6.70 -12.46
CA PRO A 58 23.91 -7.51 -13.30
C PRO A 58 25.08 -6.71 -13.88
N ASN A 59 24.84 -5.45 -14.27
CA ASN A 59 25.89 -4.57 -14.79
C ASN A 59 26.88 -4.20 -13.68
N VAL A 60 26.38 -3.76 -12.52
CA VAL A 60 27.22 -3.46 -11.35
C VAL A 60 28.04 -4.69 -10.94
N LEU A 61 27.42 -5.87 -10.81
CA LEU A 61 28.10 -7.12 -10.50
C LEU A 61 29.17 -7.49 -11.53
N GLN A 62 28.91 -7.30 -12.83
CA GLN A 62 29.93 -7.53 -13.86
C GLN A 62 31.11 -6.57 -13.75
N TYR A 63 30.88 -5.30 -13.39
CA TYR A 63 31.98 -4.36 -13.13
C TYR A 63 32.82 -4.76 -11.90
N TRP A 64 32.19 -5.30 -10.85
CA TRP A 64 32.89 -5.77 -9.65
C TRP A 64 33.63 -7.12 -9.84
N PHE A 65 32.98 -8.11 -10.46
CA PHE A 65 33.53 -9.47 -10.60
C PHE A 65 34.31 -9.69 -11.91
N GLY A 66 33.97 -8.96 -12.98
CA GLY A 66 34.63 -9.09 -14.29
C GLY A 66 36.04 -8.51 -14.34
N GLY A 67 36.42 -7.67 -13.37
CA GLY A 67 37.76 -7.08 -13.25
C GLY A 67 38.76 -7.87 -12.41
N ALA A 68 38.35 -8.98 -11.78
CA ALA A 68 39.14 -9.70 -10.79
C ALA A 68 40.25 -10.62 -11.36
N SER A 69 40.43 -10.69 -12.69
CA SER A 69 41.21 -11.75 -13.35
C SER A 69 42.56 -11.32 -13.96
N SER A 70 43.19 -10.19 -13.60
CA SER A 70 44.56 -9.89 -14.07
C SER A 70 45.35 -8.91 -13.17
N ALA A 71 46.66 -9.12 -12.99
CA ALA A 71 47.55 -8.30 -12.15
C ALA A 71 47.78 -6.84 -12.64
N SER A 72 47.40 -6.51 -13.88
CA SER A 72 47.30 -5.13 -14.40
C SER A 72 46.01 -4.40 -13.98
N ALA A 73 45.17 -5.05 -13.17
CA ALA A 73 43.85 -4.54 -12.79
C ALA A 73 43.88 -3.40 -11.78
N ALA A 74 44.90 -3.22 -10.93
CA ALA A 74 44.81 -2.25 -9.82
C ALA A 74 44.51 -0.81 -10.30
N GLY A 75 45.20 -0.32 -11.33
CA GLY A 75 44.97 1.02 -11.88
C GLY A 75 43.68 1.16 -12.69
N MET A 76 43.27 0.10 -13.39
CA MET A 76 42.02 0.06 -14.15
C MET A 76 40.80 -0.09 -13.21
N LEU A 77 40.97 -0.83 -12.11
CA LEU A 77 39.98 -1.02 -11.05
C LEU A 77 39.72 0.30 -10.31
N THR A 78 40.75 1.06 -9.95
CA THR A 78 40.56 2.36 -9.26
C THR A 78 39.75 3.35 -10.09
N HIS A 79 39.96 3.39 -11.41
CA HIS A 79 39.19 4.26 -12.30
C HIS A 79 37.74 3.79 -12.46
N ASN A 80 37.52 2.48 -12.63
CA ASN A 80 36.17 1.92 -12.79
C ASN A 80 35.35 2.00 -11.49
N VAL A 81 35.98 1.77 -10.34
CA VAL A 81 35.31 1.85 -9.02
C VAL A 81 34.85 3.28 -8.74
N HIS A 82 35.62 4.31 -9.09
CA HIS A 82 35.21 5.70 -8.86
C HIS A 82 33.98 6.10 -9.71
N GLN A 83 33.88 5.63 -10.95
CA GLN A 83 32.69 5.88 -11.79
C GLN A 83 31.45 5.17 -11.24
N VAL A 84 31.59 3.95 -10.74
CA VAL A 84 30.49 3.20 -10.12
C VAL A 84 30.06 3.83 -8.80
N ASP A 85 31.01 4.27 -7.97
CA ASP A 85 30.73 4.93 -6.69
C ASP A 85 29.93 6.22 -6.89
N LEU A 86 30.34 7.09 -7.83
CA LEU A 86 29.60 8.30 -8.16
C LEU A 86 28.19 8.01 -8.70
N TYR A 87 28.03 6.99 -9.54
CA TYR A 87 26.71 6.57 -10.03
C TYR A 87 25.81 6.07 -8.90
N LEU A 88 26.33 5.24 -7.99
CA LEU A 88 25.58 4.73 -6.84
C LEU A 88 25.16 5.85 -5.90
N VAL A 89 26.06 6.80 -5.60
CA VAL A 89 25.74 7.96 -4.75
C VAL A 89 24.69 8.86 -5.40
N LEU A 90 24.82 9.17 -6.69
CA LEU A 90 23.86 10.01 -7.41
C LEU A 90 22.45 9.38 -7.43
N THR A 91 22.37 8.07 -7.73
CA THR A 91 21.08 7.36 -7.73
C THR A 91 20.51 7.20 -6.32
N ALA A 92 21.34 7.07 -5.28
CA ALA A 92 20.89 7.02 -3.89
C ALA A 92 20.30 8.36 -3.44
N CYS A 93 20.98 9.48 -3.75
CA CYS A 93 20.48 10.82 -3.47
C CYS A 93 19.15 11.10 -4.19
N GLY A 94 19.06 10.75 -5.48
CA GLY A 94 17.81 10.87 -6.24
C GLY A 94 16.67 10.05 -5.62
N ARG A 95 16.96 8.82 -5.18
CA ARG A 95 15.99 7.95 -4.50
C ARG A 95 15.51 8.49 -3.16
N TRP A 96 16.41 9.04 -2.38
CA TRP A 96 16.07 9.60 -1.08
C TRP A 96 15.14 10.80 -1.21
N VAL A 97 15.45 11.72 -2.14
CA VAL A 97 14.61 12.90 -2.41
C VAL A 97 13.24 12.48 -2.95
N GLY A 98 13.19 11.54 -3.89
CA GLY A 98 11.92 11.06 -4.45
C GLY A 98 11.02 10.41 -3.38
N SER A 99 11.59 9.57 -2.51
CA SER A 99 10.84 8.94 -1.41
C SER A 99 10.26 9.95 -0.42
N LEU A 100 10.98 11.05 -0.14
CA LEU A 100 10.50 12.10 0.75
C LEU A 100 9.34 12.89 0.13
N LEU A 101 9.46 13.25 -1.15
CA LEU A 101 8.43 13.98 -1.87
C LEU A 101 7.14 13.16 -2.02
N ASP A 102 7.28 11.86 -2.30
CA ASP A 102 6.17 10.94 -2.42
C ASP A 102 5.41 10.80 -1.09
N GLY A 103 6.13 10.52 0.01
CA GLY A 103 5.53 10.47 1.35
C GLY A 103 4.83 11.77 1.73
N PHE A 104 5.47 12.92 1.46
CA PHE A 104 4.89 14.24 1.71
C PHE A 104 3.61 14.48 0.91
N CYS A 105 3.57 14.04 -0.36
CA CYS A 105 2.39 14.17 -1.22
C CYS A 105 1.20 13.35 -0.68
N TRP A 106 1.45 12.12 -0.25
CA TRP A 106 0.43 11.23 0.32
C TRP A 106 -0.12 11.73 1.65
N THR A 107 0.76 12.20 2.56
CA THR A 107 0.34 12.81 3.83
C THR A 107 -0.51 14.05 3.59
N ARG A 108 -0.07 14.96 2.70
CA ARG A 108 -0.84 16.17 2.36
C ARG A 108 -2.22 15.86 1.80
N THR A 109 -2.32 14.81 0.98
CA THR A 109 -3.59 14.35 0.41
C THR A 109 -4.52 13.79 1.49
N GLY A 110 -3.99 12.99 2.42
CA GLY A 110 -4.73 12.49 3.59
C GLY A 110 -5.27 13.62 4.47
N ASP A 111 -4.44 14.61 4.79
CA ASP A 111 -4.81 15.77 5.63
C ASP A 111 -5.96 16.59 5.02
N ARG A 112 -5.92 16.82 3.70
CA ARG A 112 -6.97 17.53 2.96
C ARG A 112 -8.30 16.78 3.00
N GLN A 113 -8.28 15.46 2.84
CA GLN A 113 -9.50 14.65 2.91
C GLN A 113 -10.09 14.63 4.31
N ALA A 114 -9.26 14.44 5.33
CA ALA A 114 -9.70 14.45 6.74
C ALA A 114 -10.31 15.79 7.14
N THR A 115 -9.68 16.90 6.75
CA THR A 115 -10.18 18.26 7.02
C THR A 115 -11.56 18.48 6.38
N ARG A 116 -11.77 18.04 5.14
CA ARG A 116 -13.08 18.15 4.48
C ARG A 116 -14.17 17.33 5.16
N MET A 117 -13.84 16.12 5.62
CA MET A 117 -14.78 15.28 6.38
C MET A 117 -15.20 15.98 7.67
N ARG A 118 -14.25 16.51 8.44
CA ARG A 118 -14.51 17.27 9.68
C ARG A 118 -15.37 18.51 9.42
N THR A 119 -15.09 19.29 8.36
CA THR A 119 -15.88 20.48 8.01
C THR A 119 -17.31 20.15 7.60
N ARG A 120 -17.52 19.10 6.80
CA ARG A 120 -18.87 18.65 6.42
C ARG A 120 -19.65 18.15 7.63
N TYR A 121 -18.98 17.43 8.52
CA TYR A 121 -19.56 16.95 9.76
C TYR A 121 -20.02 18.09 10.67
N LEU A 122 -19.12 19.05 10.96
CA LEU A 122 -19.46 20.21 11.80
C LEU A 122 -20.62 21.02 11.20
N LYS A 123 -20.66 21.17 9.87
CA LYS A 123 -21.75 21.84 9.16
C LYS A 123 -23.08 21.08 9.28
N ALA A 124 -23.07 19.75 9.34
CA ALA A 124 -24.27 18.94 9.53
C ALA A 124 -24.79 19.06 10.97
N VAL A 125 -23.90 19.02 11.96
CA VAL A 125 -24.24 19.19 13.39
C VAL A 125 -24.85 20.57 13.65
N LEU A 126 -24.26 21.64 13.08
CA LEU A 126 -24.79 23.01 13.23
C LEU A 126 -26.16 23.25 12.57
N ARG A 127 -26.60 22.36 11.68
CA ARG A 127 -27.92 22.44 11.03
C ARG A 127 -29.00 21.63 11.77
N GLN A 128 -28.63 20.93 12.83
CA GLN A 128 -29.52 20.06 13.59
C GLN A 128 -30.29 20.86 14.64
N GLU A 129 -31.54 20.49 14.89
CA GLU A 129 -32.48 21.24 15.71
C GLU A 129 -32.11 21.18 17.21
N VAL A 130 -32.27 22.28 17.94
CA VAL A 130 -31.86 22.39 19.37
C VAL A 130 -32.55 21.34 20.25
N GLY A 131 -33.78 20.93 19.91
CA GLY A 131 -34.51 19.86 20.63
C GLY A 131 -33.86 18.47 20.55
N TYR A 132 -33.03 18.21 19.52
CA TYR A 132 -32.27 16.96 19.42
C TYR A 132 -31.04 16.97 20.34
N PHE A 133 -30.45 18.14 20.55
CA PHE A 133 -29.31 18.29 21.45
C PHE A 133 -29.70 18.07 22.90
N ASP A 134 -30.85 18.60 23.35
CA ASP A 134 -31.27 18.55 24.75
C ASP A 134 -31.63 17.13 25.24
N LEU A 135 -32.22 16.30 24.36
CA LEU A 135 -32.54 14.90 24.69
C LEU A 135 -31.32 13.99 24.70
N ASN A 136 -30.25 14.35 23.98
CA ASN A 136 -29.12 13.49 23.69
C ASN A 136 -27.75 14.11 24.04
N MET A 137 -27.65 15.12 24.94
CA MET A 137 -26.40 15.87 25.18
C MET A 137 -25.21 14.97 25.52
N THR A 138 -25.41 13.95 26.39
CA THR A 138 -24.34 13.00 26.76
C THR A 138 -23.92 12.12 25.58
N ASN A 139 -24.85 11.75 24.70
CA ASN A 139 -24.57 10.89 23.54
C ASN A 139 -24.02 11.71 22.35
N THR A 140 -24.40 12.98 22.21
CA THR A 140 -24.02 13.82 21.06
C THR A 140 -22.53 14.16 21.10
N ALA A 141 -21.99 14.52 22.27
CA ALA A 141 -20.56 14.76 22.42
C ALA A 141 -19.74 13.48 22.16
N GLU A 142 -20.20 12.34 22.66
CA GLU A 142 -19.57 11.03 22.43
C GLU A 142 -19.59 10.67 20.93
N VAL A 143 -20.73 10.86 20.25
CA VAL A 143 -20.87 10.62 18.80
C VAL A 143 -19.99 11.57 17.98
N VAL A 144 -19.88 12.85 18.37
CA VAL A 144 -18.96 13.82 17.76
C VAL A 144 -17.52 13.35 17.87
N THR A 145 -17.10 12.93 19.06
CA THR A 145 -15.75 12.41 19.27
C THR A 145 -15.50 11.09 18.55
N GLY A 146 -16.49 10.20 18.49
CA GLY A 146 -16.43 8.94 17.76
C GLY A 146 -16.21 9.17 16.27
N ILE A 147 -16.98 10.07 15.66
CA ILE A 147 -16.83 10.41 14.24
C ILE A 147 -15.50 11.11 13.97
N ALA A 148 -15.02 11.95 14.89
CA ALA A 148 -13.70 12.58 14.76
C ALA A 148 -12.56 11.54 14.78
N ASN A 149 -12.66 10.53 15.65
CA ASN A 149 -11.72 9.40 15.71
C ASN A 149 -11.79 8.52 14.46
N ASP A 150 -13.00 8.26 13.94
CA ASP A 150 -13.18 7.52 12.69
C ASP A 150 -12.54 8.28 11.52
N CYS A 151 -12.70 9.61 11.45
CA CYS A 151 -12.06 10.44 10.43
C CYS A 151 -10.53 10.40 10.53
N PHE A 152 -9.97 10.36 11.74
CA PHE A 152 -8.53 10.25 11.95
C PHE A 152 -8.01 8.87 11.51
N THR A 153 -8.71 7.80 11.85
CA THR A 153 -8.39 6.44 11.41
C THR A 153 -8.41 6.34 9.88
N ILE A 154 -9.41 6.97 9.23
CA ILE A 154 -9.48 7.04 7.77
C ILE A 154 -8.30 7.83 7.18
N GLN A 155 -7.87 8.92 7.81
CA GLN A 155 -6.71 9.72 7.40
C GLN A 155 -5.42 8.90 7.40
N GLU A 156 -5.17 8.13 8.45
CA GLU A 156 -4.03 7.22 8.55
C GLU A 156 -4.09 6.13 7.48
N VAL A 157 -5.27 5.53 7.26
CA VAL A 157 -5.45 4.50 6.23
C VAL A 157 -5.17 5.06 4.83
N ILE A 158 -5.63 6.26 4.52
CA ILE A 158 -5.42 6.87 3.19
C ILE A 158 -3.96 7.27 2.98
N SER A 159 -3.31 7.82 3.99
CA SER A 159 -1.93 8.31 3.87
C SER A 159 -0.89 7.19 3.91
N GLU A 160 -1.14 6.09 4.62
CA GLU A 160 -0.15 5.02 4.82
C GLU A 160 -0.50 3.73 4.06
N LYS A 161 -1.77 3.28 4.13
CA LYS A 161 -2.16 1.94 3.66
C LYS A 161 -2.53 1.94 2.18
N VAL A 162 -3.23 2.95 1.69
CA VAL A 162 -3.61 3.08 0.26
C VAL A 162 -2.39 3.08 -0.67
N PRO A 163 -1.34 3.91 -0.48
CA PRO A 163 -0.15 3.85 -1.33
C PRO A 163 0.49 2.47 -1.27
N THR A 164 0.66 1.91 -0.07
CA THR A 164 1.25 0.57 0.12
C THR A 164 0.50 -0.52 -0.63
N LEU A 165 -0.84 -0.50 -0.63
CA LEU A 165 -1.66 -1.47 -1.36
C LEU A 165 -1.49 -1.33 -2.88
N ILE A 166 -1.47 -0.11 -3.39
CA ILE A 166 -1.29 0.17 -4.82
C ILE A 166 0.10 -0.29 -5.26
N THR A 167 1.17 0.12 -4.55
CA THR A 167 2.54 -0.29 -4.88
C THR A 167 2.65 -1.82 -4.88
N ARG A 168 2.17 -2.49 -3.83
CA ARG A 168 2.28 -3.96 -3.72
C ARG A 168 1.53 -4.68 -4.84
N GLY A 169 0.33 -4.21 -5.20
CA GLY A 169 -0.43 -4.80 -6.30
C GLY A 169 0.26 -4.62 -7.65
N VAL A 170 0.79 -3.43 -7.91
CA VAL A 170 1.49 -3.10 -9.16
C VAL A 170 2.80 -3.85 -9.29
N THR A 171 3.61 -3.87 -8.23
CA THR A 171 4.88 -4.59 -8.19
C THR A 171 4.66 -6.09 -8.36
N PHE A 172 3.59 -6.65 -7.78
CA PHE A 172 3.23 -8.05 -7.98
C PHE A 172 3.00 -8.36 -9.47
N ILE A 173 2.14 -7.59 -10.13
CA ILE A 173 1.84 -7.79 -11.55
C ILE A 173 3.10 -7.55 -12.42
N GLY A 174 3.82 -6.46 -12.18
CA GLY A 174 5.02 -6.09 -12.93
C GLY A 174 6.14 -7.13 -12.82
N THR A 175 6.38 -7.64 -11.61
CA THR A 175 7.40 -8.67 -11.37
C THR A 175 6.98 -10.01 -11.95
N CYS A 176 5.70 -10.38 -11.86
CA CYS A 176 5.20 -11.59 -12.52
C CYS A 176 5.49 -11.54 -14.02
N ILE A 177 5.13 -10.45 -14.70
CA ILE A 177 5.37 -10.30 -16.15
C ILE A 177 6.87 -10.33 -16.46
N ALA A 178 7.69 -9.58 -15.72
CA ALA A 178 9.14 -9.54 -15.93
C ALA A 178 9.82 -10.91 -15.70
N ALA A 179 9.41 -11.65 -14.66
CA ALA A 179 9.92 -12.99 -14.37
C ALA A 179 9.62 -13.98 -15.50
N PHE A 180 8.41 -13.91 -16.09
CA PHE A 180 8.05 -14.72 -17.25
C PHE A 180 8.86 -14.36 -18.50
N LEU A 181 9.22 -13.09 -18.70
CA LEU A 181 9.97 -12.63 -19.87
C LEU A 181 11.46 -12.98 -19.82
N ILE A 182 12.12 -12.82 -18.67
CA ILE A 182 13.59 -12.98 -18.57
C ILE A 182 13.97 -14.46 -18.41
N LEU A 183 13.19 -15.24 -17.67
CA LEU A 183 13.62 -16.53 -17.10
C LEU A 183 12.57 -17.64 -17.23
N TRP A 184 11.89 -17.74 -18.37
CA TRP A 184 10.85 -18.75 -18.57
C TRP A 184 11.30 -20.20 -18.28
N ARG A 185 12.58 -20.51 -18.50
CA ARG A 185 13.17 -21.84 -18.20
C ARG A 185 13.40 -22.08 -16.71
N LEU A 186 13.79 -21.05 -15.95
CA LEU A 186 14.01 -21.16 -14.50
C LEU A 186 12.66 -21.14 -13.74
N ALA A 187 11.67 -20.37 -14.21
CA ALA A 187 10.34 -20.31 -13.61
C ALA A 187 9.66 -21.70 -13.56
N ILE A 188 9.75 -22.48 -14.64
CA ILE A 188 9.19 -23.85 -14.71
C ILE A 188 9.79 -24.75 -13.62
N VAL A 189 11.08 -24.59 -13.32
CA VAL A 189 11.77 -25.38 -12.29
C VAL A 189 11.32 -25.00 -10.88
N PHE A 190 10.94 -23.74 -10.62
CA PHE A 190 10.52 -23.29 -9.28
C PHE A 190 9.09 -23.69 -8.90
N PHE A 191 8.18 -23.86 -9.86
CA PHE A 191 6.79 -24.26 -9.58
C PHE A 191 6.62 -25.48 -8.64
N PRO A 192 7.31 -26.61 -8.85
CA PRO A 192 7.22 -27.76 -7.94
C PRO A 192 7.83 -27.50 -6.55
N PHE A 193 8.87 -26.65 -6.46
CA PHE A 193 9.43 -26.27 -5.16
C PHE A 193 8.47 -25.37 -4.37
N LEU A 194 7.77 -24.46 -5.04
CA LEU A 194 6.78 -23.57 -4.41
C LEU A 194 5.57 -24.34 -3.87
N SER A 195 5.07 -25.34 -4.61
CA SER A 195 3.96 -26.18 -4.14
C SER A 195 4.36 -27.08 -2.96
N ALA A 196 5.58 -27.62 -2.96
CA ALA A 196 6.13 -28.34 -1.83
C ALA A 196 6.26 -27.44 -0.60
N ALA A 197 6.88 -26.27 -0.74
CA ALA A 197 7.05 -25.30 0.35
C ALA A 197 5.71 -24.83 0.94
N ALA A 198 4.70 -24.60 0.10
CA ALA A 198 3.36 -24.24 0.55
C ALA A 198 2.70 -25.36 1.39
N SER A 199 2.94 -26.62 1.02
CA SER A 199 2.44 -27.77 1.77
C SER A 199 3.10 -27.88 3.15
N TYR A 200 4.42 -27.68 3.22
CA TYR A 200 5.16 -27.63 4.50
C TYR A 200 4.71 -26.46 5.39
N PHE A 201 4.46 -25.28 4.82
CA PHE A 201 3.97 -24.13 5.58
C PHE A 201 2.58 -24.35 6.17
N ASN A 202 1.67 -24.99 5.41
CA ASN A 202 0.33 -25.33 5.91
C ASN A 202 0.40 -26.31 7.10
N ILE A 203 1.27 -27.31 7.02
CA ILE A 203 1.51 -28.26 8.12
C ILE A 203 2.05 -27.52 9.35
N TRP A 204 3.04 -26.64 9.18
CA TRP A 204 3.61 -25.85 10.27
C TRP A 204 2.60 -24.88 10.91
N LYS A 205 1.73 -24.27 10.11
CA LYS A 205 0.65 -23.40 10.61
C LYS A 205 -0.34 -24.17 11.47
N SER A 206 -0.77 -25.35 11.02
CA SER A 206 -1.66 -26.23 11.80
C SER A 206 -1.02 -26.61 13.13
N PHE A 207 0.27 -26.95 13.13
CA PHE A 207 1.02 -27.24 14.34
C PHE A 207 1.07 -26.02 15.29
N THR A 208 1.30 -24.82 14.77
CA THR A 208 1.35 -23.59 15.60
C THR A 208 -0.01 -23.26 16.23
N ILE A 209 -1.12 -23.54 15.53
CA ILE A 209 -2.47 -23.38 16.07
C ILE A 209 -2.70 -24.35 17.23
N SER A 210 -2.31 -25.62 17.07
CA SER A 210 -2.40 -26.62 18.13
C SER A 210 -1.57 -26.26 19.36
N TYR A 211 -0.40 -25.63 19.17
CA TYR A 211 0.38 -25.10 20.30
C TYR A 211 -0.35 -23.97 21.01
N LYS A 212 -0.95 -23.03 20.27
CA LYS A 212 -1.62 -21.86 20.84
C LYS A 212 -2.88 -22.24 21.64
N GLU A 213 -3.65 -23.24 21.19
CA GLU A 213 -4.79 -23.77 21.95
C GLU A 213 -4.37 -24.49 23.23
N GLY A 214 -3.23 -25.19 23.21
CA GLY A 214 -2.70 -25.88 24.39
C GLY A 214 -2.26 -24.95 25.53
N TYR A 215 -1.78 -23.74 25.22
CA TYR A 215 -1.40 -22.75 26.25
C TYR A 215 -2.59 -21.88 26.71
N GLY A 216 -3.61 -21.67 25.89
CA GLY A 216 -4.79 -20.88 26.25
C GLY A 216 -5.84 -21.59 27.12
N GLY A 217 -5.69 -22.89 27.35
CA GLY A 217 -6.58 -23.70 28.20
C GLY A 217 -6.09 -23.88 29.65
N LEU A 218 -5.02 -23.19 30.05
CA LEU A 218 -4.42 -23.27 31.39
C LEU A 218 -4.56 -21.97 32.21
N GLU A 219 -5.29 -20.97 31.71
CA GLU A 219 -5.70 -19.75 32.44
C GLU A 219 -7.18 -19.77 32.84
#